data_AF-A0A358DG71-F1
#
_entry.id   AF-A0A358DG71-F1
#
_cell.length_a   1.000
_cell.length_b   1.000
_cell.length_c   1.000
_cell.angle_alpha   90.00
_cell.angle_beta   90.00
_cell.angle_gamma   90.00
#
_symmetry.space_group_name_H-M   'P 1'
#
loop_
_entity.id
_entity.type
_entity.pdbx_description
1 polymer ?
#
loop_
_entity_poly.entity_id
_entity_poly.type
_entity_poly.pdbx_seq_one_letter_code
_entity_poly.pdbx_strand_id
1 'polypeptide(L)'
;FSQDLQEDSLKFRLNGSLTNIYRETLLRPGKVTVDSIALNEHKKSIELHTNLSLSYLPMRKSTVSLIYDSVRYFLPPAQKKYRIGVFSDRQEISQLVPNFFRDKQLDKNRIIRNKVKNPLVTNISKPEGLFEKGLQDNHIALWQSHGWYYEQKLGRWEWQRARIFQTVEDLYTQSYVLPFLVPMLENAGANVLLPRERDYNKQEVIIDNDGSKRGSTYRETNGKETWRNSDSAGFANLR
;
A
#
# COMPACT_ATOMS: atom_id res chain seq x y z
N PHE A 1 -12.24 36.83 26.66
CA PHE A 1 -12.63 36.39 28.03
C PHE A 1 -13.87 35.50 28.04
N SER A 2 -15.09 35.98 27.72
CA SER A 2 -16.28 35.09 27.77
C SER A 2 -16.37 34.08 26.61
N GLN A 3 -15.83 34.41 25.44
CA GLN A 3 -15.87 33.56 24.25
C GLN A 3 -14.88 32.39 24.34
N ASP A 4 -13.67 32.66 24.85
CA ASP A 4 -12.63 31.65 25.08
C ASP A 4 -13.06 30.59 26.10
N LEU A 5 -13.71 31.00 27.20
CA LEU A 5 -14.22 30.08 28.23
C LEU A 5 -15.31 29.14 27.71
N GLN A 6 -16.17 29.61 26.79
CA GLN A 6 -17.20 28.78 26.17
C GLN A 6 -16.57 27.78 25.18
N GLU A 7 -15.56 28.21 24.43
CA GLU A 7 -14.83 27.34 23.51
C GLU A 7 -14.06 26.24 24.25
N ASP A 8 -13.38 26.57 25.36
CA ASP A 8 -12.65 25.61 26.19
C ASP A 8 -13.59 24.58 26.84
N SER A 9 -14.75 25.03 27.32
CA SER A 9 -15.79 24.15 27.85
C SER A 9 -16.34 23.20 26.78
N LEU A 10 -16.51 23.70 25.55
CA LEU A 10 -16.97 22.90 24.42
C LEU A 10 -15.92 21.86 24.01
N LYS A 11 -14.65 22.26 23.86
CA LYS A 11 -13.54 21.35 23.57
C LYS A 11 -13.43 20.25 24.61
N PHE A 12 -13.55 20.58 25.91
CA PHE A 12 -13.50 19.59 26.97
C PHE A 12 -14.58 18.50 26.83
N ARG A 13 -15.84 18.90 26.58
CA ARG A 13 -16.95 17.94 26.38
C ARG A 13 -16.75 17.08 25.13
N LEU A 14 -16.31 17.69 24.02
CA LEU A 14 -16.03 16.99 22.77
C LEU A 14 -14.87 15.99 22.93
N ASN A 15 -13.80 16.38 23.61
CA ASN A 15 -12.66 15.50 23.91
C ASN A 15 -13.13 14.24 24.64
N GLY A 16 -13.98 14.40 25.67
CA GLY A 16 -14.54 13.27 26.41
C GLY A 16 -15.37 12.34 25.53
N SER A 17 -16.34 12.90 24.79
CA SER A 17 -17.24 12.08 23.97
C SER A 17 -16.51 11.38 22.81
N LEU A 18 -15.65 12.09 22.08
CA LEU A 18 -14.88 11.50 20.98
C LEU A 18 -13.88 10.45 21.50
N THR A 19 -13.31 10.66 22.68
CA THR A 19 -12.44 9.65 23.34
C THR A 19 -13.23 8.41 23.71
N ASN A 20 -14.47 8.54 24.19
CA ASN A 20 -15.32 7.39 24.51
C ASN A 20 -15.67 6.60 23.24
N ILE A 21 -16.11 7.29 22.17
CA ILE A 21 -16.36 6.66 20.86
C ILE A 21 -15.13 5.90 20.37
N TYR A 22 -13.94 6.52 20.48
CA TYR A 22 -12.68 5.90 20.09
C TYR A 22 -12.41 4.59 20.86
N ARG A 23 -12.54 4.63 22.19
CA ARG A 23 -12.25 3.49 23.07
C ARG A 23 -13.25 2.35 22.88
N GLU A 24 -14.53 2.68 22.76
CA GLU A 24 -15.59 1.70 22.51
C GLU A 24 -15.43 1.02 21.15
N THR A 25 -14.98 1.76 20.13
CA THR A 25 -14.81 1.21 18.78
C THR A 25 -13.54 0.37 18.63
N LEU A 26 -12.41 0.83 19.17
CA LEU A 26 -11.10 0.17 18.97
C LEU A 26 -10.70 -0.78 20.10
N LEU A 27 -11.43 -0.79 21.22
CA LEU A 27 -11.15 -1.62 22.40
C LEU A 27 -9.71 -1.48 22.91
N ARG A 28 -9.13 -0.28 22.78
CA ARG A 28 -7.74 0.02 23.14
C ARG A 28 -7.61 1.41 23.77
N PRO A 29 -6.59 1.65 24.61
CA PRO A 29 -6.35 2.98 25.15
C PRO A 29 -6.07 4.00 24.03
N GLY A 30 -6.50 5.22 24.27
CA GLY A 30 -6.29 6.35 23.39
C GLY A 30 -7.08 7.56 23.85
N LYS A 31 -6.75 8.72 23.27
CA LYS A 31 -7.37 10.00 23.58
C LYS A 31 -7.54 10.80 22.29
N VAL A 32 -8.76 11.23 22.03
CA VAL A 32 -9.04 12.19 20.96
C VAL A 32 -9.09 13.58 21.57
N THR A 33 -8.34 14.50 20.98
CA THR A 33 -8.35 15.92 21.38
C THR A 33 -8.79 16.77 20.20
N VAL A 34 -9.64 17.75 20.47
CA VAL A 34 -10.01 18.83 19.57
C VAL A 34 -8.96 19.92 19.71
N ASP A 35 -8.21 20.14 18.63
CA ASP A 35 -7.12 21.12 18.60
C ASP A 35 -7.68 22.52 18.30
N SER A 36 -8.59 22.62 17.34
CA SER A 36 -9.24 23.89 16.98
C SER A 36 -10.68 23.70 16.47
N ILE A 37 -11.47 24.75 16.61
CA ILE A 37 -12.83 24.85 16.07
C ILE A 37 -12.92 26.15 15.28
N ALA A 38 -13.18 26.06 13.97
CA ALA A 38 -13.37 27.22 13.11
C ALA A 38 -14.86 27.40 12.79
N LEU A 39 -15.40 28.56 13.15
CA LEU A 39 -16.80 28.92 12.95
C LEU A 39 -16.91 29.93 11.81
N ASN A 40 -17.79 29.64 10.84
CA ASN A 40 -18.13 30.57 9.77
C ASN A 40 -19.63 30.87 9.80
N GLU A 41 -19.98 32.01 10.39
CA GLU A 41 -21.37 32.47 10.55
C GLU A 41 -22.03 32.76 9.19
N HIS A 42 -21.30 33.36 8.24
CA HIS A 42 -21.83 33.69 6.92
C HIS A 42 -22.21 32.43 6.11
N LYS A 43 -21.34 31.41 6.13
CA LYS A 43 -21.57 30.13 5.43
C LYS A 43 -22.38 29.14 6.26
N LYS A 44 -22.71 29.48 7.51
CA LYS A 44 -23.36 28.59 8.50
C LYS A 44 -22.65 27.24 8.58
N SER A 45 -21.33 27.27 8.77
CA SER A 45 -20.49 26.07 8.84
C SER A 45 -19.53 26.08 10.02
N ILE A 46 -19.21 24.89 10.52
CA ILE A 46 -18.26 24.65 11.63
C ILE A 46 -17.28 23.58 11.20
N GLU A 47 -15.99 23.86 11.34
CA GLU A 47 -14.91 22.91 11.12
C GLU A 47 -14.27 22.58 12.46
N LEU A 48 -14.21 21.29 12.79
CA LEU A 48 -13.63 20.79 14.03
C LEU A 48 -12.40 19.98 13.67
N HIS A 49 -11.23 20.42 14.13
CA HIS A 49 -9.96 19.76 13.88
C HIS A 49 -9.53 18.98 15.11
N THR A 50 -9.24 17.69 14.93
CA THR A 50 -8.74 16.83 15.99
C THR A 50 -7.31 16.39 15.74
N ASN A 51 -6.69 15.89 16.80
CA ASN A 51 -5.45 15.14 16.69
C ASN A 51 -5.61 13.89 15.80
N LEU A 52 -4.47 13.27 15.49
CA LEU A 52 -4.38 12.09 14.62
C LEU A 52 -5.15 10.88 15.16
N SER A 53 -5.41 10.80 16.47
CA SER A 53 -6.05 9.61 17.06
C SER A 53 -7.42 9.31 16.46
N LEU A 54 -8.21 10.32 16.07
CA LEU A 54 -9.52 10.07 15.48
C LEU A 54 -9.43 9.35 14.12
N SER A 55 -8.40 9.62 13.31
CA SER A 55 -8.24 9.00 11.98
C SER A 55 -7.96 7.49 12.05
N TYR A 56 -7.53 6.98 13.20
CA TYR A 56 -7.32 5.55 13.40
C TYR A 56 -8.60 4.74 13.52
N LEU A 57 -9.77 5.38 13.69
CA LEU A 57 -11.04 4.68 13.70
C LEU A 57 -11.35 4.10 12.31
N PRO A 58 -11.87 2.86 12.24
CA PRO A 58 -12.37 2.32 10.99
C PRO A 58 -13.61 3.11 10.56
N MET A 59 -13.44 3.99 9.57
CA MET A 59 -14.50 4.89 9.14
C MET A 59 -15.58 4.14 8.36
N ARG A 60 -16.75 4.03 8.98
CA ARG A 60 -18.00 3.53 8.40
C ARG A 60 -19.06 4.62 8.47
N LYS A 61 -20.11 4.51 7.66
CA LYS A 61 -21.23 5.47 7.67
C LYS A 61 -21.84 5.65 9.06
N SER A 62 -22.02 4.57 9.81
CA SER A 62 -22.54 4.60 11.18
C SER A 62 -21.58 5.31 12.15
N THR A 63 -20.29 4.97 12.12
CA THR A 63 -19.26 5.61 12.96
C THR A 63 -19.15 7.10 12.67
N VAL A 64 -19.14 7.48 11.38
CA VAL A 64 -19.11 8.88 10.96
C VAL A 64 -20.37 9.60 11.43
N SER A 65 -21.56 9.02 11.26
CA SER A 65 -22.82 9.60 11.78
C SER A 65 -22.74 9.81 13.29
N LEU A 66 -22.32 8.79 14.04
CA LEU A 66 -22.19 8.86 15.50
C LEU A 66 -21.26 10.00 15.93
N ILE A 67 -20.14 10.20 15.25
CA ILE A 67 -19.23 11.31 15.50
C ILE A 67 -19.92 12.65 15.21
N TYR A 68 -20.56 12.78 14.05
CA TYR A 68 -21.27 14.02 13.69
C TYR A 68 -22.42 14.35 14.65
N ASP A 69 -23.14 13.34 15.10
CA ASP A 69 -24.26 13.47 16.04
C ASP A 69 -23.76 13.82 17.45
N SER A 70 -22.64 13.22 17.89
CA SER A 70 -21.93 13.61 19.11
C SER A 70 -21.49 15.08 19.05
N VAL A 71 -20.85 15.51 17.97
CA VAL A 71 -20.44 16.92 17.81
C VAL A 71 -21.67 17.82 17.84
N ARG A 72 -22.71 17.51 17.06
CA ARG A 72 -23.96 18.29 17.00
C ARG A 72 -24.68 18.38 18.34
N TYR A 73 -24.60 17.33 19.17
CA TYR A 73 -25.20 17.30 20.49
C TYR A 73 -24.63 18.40 21.40
N PHE A 74 -23.31 18.59 21.39
CA PHE A 74 -22.62 19.57 22.23
C PHE A 74 -22.61 21.01 21.68
N LEU A 75 -22.97 21.21 20.41
CA LEU A 75 -23.07 22.55 19.83
C LEU A 75 -24.20 23.40 20.44
N PRO A 76 -24.03 24.73 20.55
CA PRO A 76 -25.09 25.66 20.93
C PRO A 76 -26.33 25.55 20.02
N PRO A 77 -27.55 25.82 20.53
CA PRO A 77 -28.80 25.68 19.76
C PRO A 77 -28.81 26.42 18.41
N ALA A 78 -28.24 27.63 18.36
CA ALA A 78 -28.13 28.44 17.15
C ALA A 78 -27.29 27.77 16.04
N GLN A 79 -26.33 26.94 16.43
CA GLN A 79 -25.33 26.33 15.56
C GLN A 79 -25.63 24.87 15.21
N LYS A 80 -26.62 24.21 15.86
CA LYS A 80 -26.96 22.80 15.60
C LYS A 80 -27.37 22.51 14.15
N LYS A 81 -27.88 23.52 13.44
CA LYS A 81 -28.28 23.45 12.02
C LYS A 81 -27.12 23.74 11.05
N TYR A 82 -25.93 24.09 11.55
CA TYR A 82 -24.80 24.44 10.68
C TYR A 82 -24.25 23.18 10.01
N ARG A 83 -23.63 23.36 8.85
CA ARG A 83 -22.85 22.29 8.22
C ARG A 83 -21.63 22.03 9.10
N ILE A 84 -21.50 20.80 9.60
CA ILE A 84 -20.35 20.38 10.40
C ILE A 84 -19.37 19.66 9.46
N GLY A 85 -18.09 19.99 9.57
CA GLY A 85 -16.98 19.21 9.02
C GLY A 85 -16.05 18.79 10.16
N VAL A 86 -15.80 17.50 10.31
CA VAL A 86 -14.85 16.99 11.31
C VAL A 86 -13.60 16.51 10.57
N PHE A 87 -12.45 17.04 10.96
CA PHE A 87 -11.16 16.83 10.31
C PHE A 87 -10.17 16.17 11.26
N SER A 88 -9.49 15.14 10.77
CA SER A 88 -8.32 14.54 11.41
C SER A 88 -7.29 14.29 10.33
N ASP A 89 -6.02 14.57 10.62
CA ASP A 89 -4.93 14.52 9.65
C ASP A 89 -5.23 15.31 8.36
N ARG A 90 -5.81 16.52 8.53
CA ARG A 90 -6.20 17.44 7.44
C ARG A 90 -7.26 16.88 6.47
N GLN A 91 -7.86 15.73 6.77
CA GLN A 91 -8.89 15.10 5.96
C GLN A 91 -10.22 15.09 6.70
N GLU A 92 -11.30 15.47 6.00
CA GLU A 92 -12.65 15.32 6.56
C GLU A 92 -12.98 13.83 6.74
N ILE A 93 -13.42 13.43 7.94
CA ILE A 93 -13.63 12.01 8.29
C ILE A 93 -14.69 11.33 7.41
N SER A 94 -15.64 12.10 6.85
CA SER A 94 -16.65 11.59 5.92
C SER A 94 -16.03 11.03 4.63
N GLN A 95 -14.90 11.59 4.20
CA GLN A 95 -14.15 11.15 3.03
C GLN A 95 -13.28 9.92 3.30
N LEU A 96 -13.09 9.56 4.57
CA LEU A 96 -12.30 8.40 4.96
C LEU A 96 -13.09 7.09 4.88
N VAL A 97 -14.41 7.14 4.66
CA VAL A 97 -15.22 5.93 4.42
C VAL A 97 -14.74 5.27 3.11
N PRO A 98 -14.28 4.00 3.12
CA PRO A 98 -13.88 3.30 1.91
C PRO A 98 -15.04 3.15 0.91
N ASN A 99 -14.74 3.18 -0.39
CA ASN A 99 -15.74 3.01 -1.45
C ASN A 99 -16.59 1.74 -1.29
N PHE A 100 -15.99 0.66 -0.76
CA PHE A 100 -16.70 -0.58 -0.47
C PHE A 100 -17.90 -0.40 0.48
N PHE A 101 -17.84 0.58 1.40
CA PHE A 101 -18.89 0.86 2.38
C PHE A 101 -19.76 2.08 2.01
N ARG A 102 -19.67 2.59 0.78
CA ARG A 102 -20.47 3.74 0.32
C ARG A 102 -21.64 3.28 -0.54
N ASP A 103 -22.85 3.70 -0.19
CA ASP A 103 -24.05 3.43 -0.98
C ASP A 103 -24.13 4.33 -2.24
N LYS A 104 -23.60 5.56 -2.14
CA LYS A 104 -23.69 6.62 -3.14
C LYS A 104 -22.39 7.43 -3.11
N GLN A 105 -22.11 8.18 -4.19
CA GLN A 105 -20.94 9.08 -4.28
C GLN A 105 -19.59 8.36 -4.05
N LEU A 106 -19.34 7.31 -4.83
CA LEU A 106 -18.03 6.67 -4.87
C LEU A 106 -16.97 7.69 -5.26
N ASP A 107 -15.87 7.71 -4.50
CA ASP A 107 -14.69 8.49 -4.87
C ASP A 107 -14.04 7.84 -6.08
N LYS A 108 -14.26 8.43 -7.25
CA LYS A 108 -13.76 7.92 -8.54
C LYS A 108 -12.22 7.88 -8.58
N ASN A 109 -11.53 8.72 -7.80
CA ASN A 109 -10.08 8.76 -7.74
C ASN A 109 -9.51 7.56 -6.97
N ARG A 110 -10.33 6.90 -6.14
CA ARG A 110 -9.96 5.69 -5.39
C ARG A 110 -10.38 4.39 -6.07
N ILE A 111 -10.88 4.46 -7.30
CA ILE A 111 -11.21 3.27 -8.09
C ILE A 111 -10.01 2.94 -8.96
N ILE A 112 -9.36 1.81 -8.69
CA ILE A 112 -8.32 1.26 -9.58
C ILE A 112 -9.03 0.79 -10.86
N ARG A 113 -8.84 1.51 -11.96
CA ARG A 113 -9.52 1.26 -13.25
C ARG A 113 -8.67 0.60 -14.32
N ASN A 114 -7.46 0.15 -13.99
CA ASN A 114 -6.55 -0.48 -14.96
C ASN A 114 -7.12 -1.82 -15.42
N LYS A 115 -8.04 -1.77 -16.39
CA LYS A 115 -8.51 -2.92 -17.15
C LYS A 115 -7.47 -3.21 -18.21
N VAL A 116 -6.56 -4.10 -17.87
CA VAL A 116 -5.66 -4.69 -18.85
C VAL A 116 -6.48 -5.68 -19.67
N LYS A 117 -6.45 -5.53 -21.00
CA LYS A 117 -7.17 -6.44 -21.91
C LYS A 117 -6.28 -7.52 -22.50
N ASN A 118 -4.96 -7.27 -22.51
CA ASN A 118 -3.99 -8.12 -23.16
C ASN A 118 -2.93 -8.51 -22.12
N PRO A 119 -2.78 -9.81 -21.83
CA PRO A 119 -1.74 -10.29 -20.92
C PRO A 119 -0.35 -10.08 -21.55
N LEU A 120 0.68 -9.93 -20.72
CA LEU A 120 2.08 -9.90 -21.19
C LEU A 120 2.52 -11.25 -21.73
N VAL A 121 2.06 -12.33 -21.10
CA VAL A 121 2.38 -13.72 -21.45
C VAL A 121 1.13 -14.57 -21.27
N THR A 122 0.85 -15.44 -22.23
CA THR A 122 -0.24 -16.41 -22.17
C THR A 122 0.32 -17.83 -22.17
N ASN A 123 -0.09 -18.64 -21.20
CA ASN A 123 0.26 -20.06 -21.20
C ASN A 123 -0.72 -20.83 -22.11
N ILE A 124 -0.30 -21.10 -23.35
CA ILE A 124 -1.10 -21.84 -24.35
C ILE A 124 -1.23 -23.34 -24.06
N SER A 125 -0.43 -23.87 -23.14
CA SER A 125 -0.42 -25.29 -22.78
C SER A 125 -1.29 -25.59 -21.57
N LYS A 126 -1.87 -24.57 -20.93
CA LYS A 126 -2.68 -24.72 -19.72
C LYS A 126 -4.03 -25.37 -20.07
N PRO A 127 -4.42 -26.48 -19.42
CA PRO A 127 -5.64 -27.19 -19.77
C PRO A 127 -6.92 -26.46 -19.31
N GLU A 128 -6.82 -25.61 -18.28
CA GLU A 128 -7.95 -24.80 -17.82
C GLU A 128 -8.15 -23.55 -18.69
N GLY A 129 -9.41 -23.18 -18.93
CA GLY A 129 -9.78 -21.95 -19.64
C GLY A 129 -9.61 -20.67 -18.81
N LEU A 130 -10.10 -19.55 -19.35
CA LEU A 130 -10.03 -18.24 -18.71
C LEU A 130 -10.90 -18.16 -17.45
N PHE A 131 -10.39 -17.52 -16.39
CA PHE A 131 -11.13 -17.31 -15.13
C PHE A 131 -11.75 -15.91 -15.06
N GLU A 132 -13.04 -15.78 -15.39
CA GLU A 132 -13.73 -14.47 -15.42
C GLU A 132 -13.76 -13.73 -14.08
N LYS A 133 -13.76 -14.46 -12.96
CA LYS A 133 -13.76 -13.91 -11.60
C LYS A 133 -12.38 -13.93 -10.93
N GLY A 134 -11.36 -14.34 -11.68
CA GLY A 134 -9.98 -14.40 -11.22
C GLY A 134 -9.23 -13.08 -11.43
N LEU A 135 -7.91 -13.20 -11.51
CA LEU A 135 -6.98 -12.12 -11.85
C LEU A 135 -6.56 -12.18 -13.32
N GLN A 136 -7.38 -12.79 -14.17
CA GLN A 136 -7.12 -12.91 -15.61
C GLN A 136 -6.74 -11.56 -16.21
N ASP A 137 -5.64 -11.55 -16.99
CA ASP A 137 -5.06 -10.40 -17.67
C ASP A 137 -4.50 -9.30 -16.75
N ASN A 138 -4.61 -9.42 -15.43
CA ASN A 138 -4.02 -8.45 -14.52
C ASN A 138 -2.50 -8.59 -14.47
N HIS A 139 -1.82 -7.45 -14.45
CA HIS A 139 -0.38 -7.39 -14.25
C HIS A 139 -0.09 -6.96 -12.81
N ILE A 140 0.68 -7.76 -12.08
CA ILE A 140 1.03 -7.49 -10.68
C ILE A 140 2.54 -7.37 -10.61
N ALA A 141 3.04 -6.17 -10.31
CA ALA A 141 4.42 -5.98 -9.92
C ALA A 141 4.54 -6.21 -8.41
N LEU A 142 5.29 -7.25 -8.03
CA LEU A 142 5.37 -7.73 -6.65
C LEU A 142 6.79 -7.56 -6.12
N TRP A 143 6.94 -6.85 -4.99
CA TRP A 143 8.21 -6.74 -4.28
C TRP A 143 8.19 -7.63 -3.04
N GLN A 144 9.02 -8.66 -3.05
CA GLN A 144 9.29 -9.49 -1.90
C GLN A 144 10.29 -8.79 -0.96
N SER A 145 9.90 -7.71 -0.29
CA SER A 145 10.79 -6.86 0.53
C SER A 145 11.76 -5.97 -0.26
N HIS A 146 12.80 -5.44 0.40
CA HIS A 146 13.68 -4.36 -0.04
C HIS A 146 14.94 -4.86 -0.74
N GLY A 147 15.44 -6.05 -0.37
CA GLY A 147 16.63 -6.67 -0.95
C GLY A 147 17.94 -6.20 -0.31
N TRP A 148 19.07 -6.66 -0.87
CA TRP A 148 20.40 -6.32 -0.39
C TRP A 148 20.85 -5.02 -1.08
N TYR A 149 21.09 -3.97 -0.32
CA TYR A 149 21.45 -2.66 -0.87
C TYR A 149 22.83 -2.21 -0.38
N TYR A 150 23.44 -1.30 -1.13
CA TYR A 150 24.73 -0.73 -0.80
C TYR A 150 24.56 0.53 0.06
N GLU A 151 24.99 0.48 1.32
CA GLU A 151 25.00 1.65 2.20
C GLU A 151 26.30 2.43 2.00
N GLN A 152 26.20 3.58 1.32
CA GLN A 152 27.36 4.36 0.90
C GLN A 152 28.20 4.85 2.08
N LYS A 153 27.57 5.26 3.19
CA LYS A 153 28.31 5.80 4.35
C LYS A 153 29.15 4.74 5.06
N LEU A 154 28.69 3.49 5.03
CA LEU A 154 29.36 2.35 5.65
C LEU A 154 30.25 1.58 4.67
N GLY A 155 30.20 1.93 3.37
CA GLY A 155 31.00 1.31 2.32
C GLY A 155 30.71 -0.18 2.15
N ARG A 156 29.50 -0.65 2.48
CA ARG A 156 29.18 -2.09 2.49
C ARG A 156 27.76 -2.38 2.03
N TRP A 157 27.57 -3.62 1.57
CA TRP A 157 26.25 -4.16 1.31
C TRP A 157 25.59 -4.65 2.61
N GLU A 158 24.36 -4.23 2.86
CA GLU A 158 23.61 -4.64 4.04
C GLU A 158 22.10 -4.78 3.78
N TRP A 159 21.44 -5.44 4.72
CA TRP A 159 19.99 -5.52 4.77
C TRP A 159 19.45 -4.31 5.55
N GLN A 160 18.29 -3.77 5.16
CA GLN A 160 17.75 -2.54 5.76
C GLN A 160 17.37 -2.75 7.23
N ARG A 161 17.07 -3.98 7.60
CA ARG A 161 16.62 -4.36 8.93
C ARG A 161 17.64 -5.30 9.57
N ALA A 162 17.85 -5.11 10.88
CA ALA A 162 18.72 -5.97 11.66
C ALA A 162 18.20 -7.42 11.64
N ARG A 163 19.10 -8.37 11.88
CA ARG A 163 18.72 -9.78 12.05
C ARG A 163 17.97 -9.93 13.36
N ILE A 164 16.72 -10.38 13.31
CA ILE A 164 15.89 -10.63 14.49
C ILE A 164 15.55 -12.12 14.50
N PHE A 165 15.75 -12.79 15.64
CA PHE A 165 15.49 -14.23 15.80
C PHE A 165 16.14 -15.12 14.72
N GLN A 166 17.38 -14.81 14.34
CA GLN A 166 18.13 -15.50 13.27
C GLN A 166 17.49 -15.40 11.87
N THR A 167 16.50 -14.52 11.68
CA THR A 167 15.89 -14.24 10.38
C THR A 167 16.41 -12.95 9.77
N VAL A 168 16.41 -12.89 8.45
CA VAL A 168 16.58 -11.66 7.66
C VAL A 168 15.24 -11.40 7.00
N GLU A 169 14.58 -10.28 7.29
CA GLU A 169 13.26 -9.93 6.75
C GLU A 169 13.20 -10.06 5.21
N ASP A 170 14.24 -9.58 4.53
CA ASP A 170 14.36 -9.61 3.07
C ASP A 170 14.49 -11.01 2.45
N LEU A 171 15.02 -11.98 3.20
CA LEU A 171 15.09 -13.38 2.78
C LEU A 171 13.86 -14.17 3.25
N TYR A 172 13.35 -13.84 4.43
CA TYR A 172 12.19 -14.50 5.02
C TYR A 172 10.94 -14.29 4.17
N THR A 173 10.70 -13.06 3.74
CA THR A 173 9.59 -12.71 2.81
C THR A 173 9.65 -13.50 1.51
N GLN A 174 10.84 -13.57 0.89
CA GLN A 174 11.08 -14.34 -0.32
C GLN A 174 10.74 -15.84 -0.15
N SER A 175 10.99 -16.41 1.03
CA SER A 175 10.79 -17.83 1.30
C SER A 175 9.33 -18.28 1.19
N TYR A 176 8.36 -17.37 1.31
CA TYR A 176 6.95 -17.68 1.07
C TYR A 176 6.35 -16.96 -0.15
N VAL A 177 6.94 -15.85 -0.60
CA VAL A 177 6.45 -15.16 -1.79
C VAL A 177 6.69 -15.98 -3.05
N LEU A 178 7.90 -16.50 -3.28
CA LEU A 178 8.22 -17.25 -4.50
C LEU A 178 7.51 -18.59 -4.60
N PRO A 179 7.55 -19.49 -3.60
CA PRO A 179 6.96 -20.82 -3.75
C PRO A 179 5.44 -20.86 -3.56
N PHE A 180 4.83 -19.83 -2.94
CA PHE A 180 3.39 -19.85 -2.63
C PHE A 180 2.63 -18.69 -3.26
N LEU A 181 2.94 -17.44 -2.88
CA LEU A 181 2.12 -16.30 -3.29
C LEU A 181 2.14 -16.06 -4.80
N VAL A 182 3.33 -16.14 -5.40
CA VAL A 182 3.50 -15.94 -6.85
C VAL A 182 2.73 -17.01 -7.63
N PRO A 183 2.88 -18.33 -7.37
CA PRO A 183 2.05 -19.36 -7.97
C PRO A 183 0.56 -19.17 -7.75
N MET A 184 0.12 -18.73 -6.55
CA MET A 184 -1.30 -18.47 -6.28
C MET A 184 -1.86 -17.38 -7.19
N LEU A 185 -1.13 -16.27 -7.37
CA LEU A 185 -1.55 -15.16 -8.22
C LEU A 185 -1.54 -15.54 -9.72
N GLU A 186 -0.51 -16.26 -10.17
CA GLU A 186 -0.41 -16.75 -11.55
C GLU A 186 -1.47 -17.79 -11.86
N ASN A 187 -1.77 -18.68 -10.91
CA ASN A 187 -2.86 -19.65 -11.05
C ASN A 187 -4.23 -18.99 -11.07
N ALA A 188 -4.38 -17.83 -10.41
CA ALA A 188 -5.58 -17.01 -10.51
C ALA A 188 -5.67 -16.22 -11.85
N GLY A 189 -4.64 -16.27 -12.71
CA GLY A 189 -4.65 -15.68 -14.06
C GLY A 189 -3.81 -14.41 -14.23
N ALA A 190 -3.09 -13.95 -13.20
CA ALA A 190 -2.26 -12.77 -13.30
C ALA A 190 -0.91 -13.04 -13.99
N ASN A 191 -0.36 -12.04 -14.68
CA ASN A 191 1.08 -11.99 -14.95
C ASN A 191 1.78 -11.32 -13.77
N VAL A 192 2.66 -12.06 -13.07
CA VAL A 192 3.40 -11.54 -11.91
C VAL A 192 4.81 -11.17 -12.31
N LEU A 193 5.14 -9.90 -12.15
CA LEU A 193 6.46 -9.33 -12.42
C LEU A 193 7.21 -9.17 -11.11
N LEU A 194 8.43 -9.69 -11.06
CA LEU A 194 9.30 -9.63 -9.89
C LEU A 194 10.57 -8.83 -10.23
N PRO A 195 11.04 -7.96 -9.32
CA PRO A 195 12.26 -7.17 -9.51
C PRO A 195 13.55 -7.97 -9.22
N ARG A 196 13.41 -9.21 -8.74
CA ARG A 196 14.51 -10.11 -8.37
C ARG A 196 14.27 -11.47 -9.01
N GLU A 197 15.35 -12.22 -9.18
CA GLU A 197 15.29 -13.58 -9.73
C GLU A 197 14.35 -14.49 -8.92
N ARG A 198 13.62 -15.34 -9.66
CA ARG A 198 12.63 -16.28 -9.12
C ARG A 198 13.25 -17.60 -8.68
N ASP A 199 14.45 -17.87 -9.17
CA ASP A 199 15.17 -19.09 -8.88
C ASP A 199 15.97 -18.92 -7.58
N TYR A 200 15.94 -19.96 -6.74
CA TYR A 200 16.79 -20.09 -5.56
C TYR A 200 18.05 -20.91 -5.86
N ASN A 201 18.24 -21.31 -7.13
CA ASN A 201 19.44 -21.98 -7.57
C ASN A 201 20.66 -21.12 -7.22
N LYS A 202 21.54 -21.72 -6.42
CA LYS A 202 22.79 -21.08 -5.99
C LYS A 202 23.87 -21.16 -7.07
N GLN A 203 23.60 -21.90 -8.15
CA GLN A 203 24.51 -22.06 -9.27
C GLN A 203 24.19 -20.99 -10.31
N GLU A 204 25.07 -20.00 -10.41
CA GLU A 204 25.14 -19.11 -11.56
C GLU A 204 26.11 -19.72 -12.58
N VAL A 205 25.67 -19.86 -13.83
CA VAL A 205 26.52 -20.29 -14.94
C VAL A 205 26.62 -19.14 -15.92
N ILE A 206 27.78 -18.47 -15.93
CA ILE A 206 28.11 -17.48 -16.94
C ILE A 206 28.81 -18.20 -18.08
N ILE A 207 28.17 -18.22 -19.25
CA ILE A 207 28.74 -18.79 -20.48
C ILE A 207 29.40 -17.66 -21.24
N ASP A 208 30.72 -17.73 -21.34
CA ASP A 208 31.52 -16.85 -22.17
C ASP A 208 31.70 -17.48 -23.55
N ASN A 209 31.22 -16.79 -24.59
CA ASN A 209 31.36 -17.23 -25.98
C ASN A 209 32.75 -16.91 -26.56
N ASP A 210 33.50 -15.99 -25.95
CA ASP A 210 34.83 -15.54 -26.38
C ASP A 210 35.95 -16.40 -25.75
N GLY A 211 35.68 -17.04 -24.60
CA GLY A 211 36.68 -17.84 -23.86
C GLY A 211 36.09 -19.00 -23.07
N SER A 212 36.85 -20.09 -22.92
CA SER A 212 36.44 -21.26 -22.13
C SER A 212 37.58 -21.78 -21.26
N LYS A 213 37.26 -22.16 -20.01
CA LYS A 213 38.21 -22.86 -19.12
C LYS A 213 38.59 -24.22 -19.71
N ARG A 214 39.79 -24.72 -19.38
CA ARG A 214 40.27 -26.05 -19.82
C ARG A 214 39.21 -27.13 -19.52
N GLY A 215 38.76 -27.82 -20.57
CA GLY A 215 37.78 -28.91 -20.47
C GLY A 215 36.32 -28.53 -20.80
N SER A 216 36.03 -27.28 -21.14
CA SER A 216 34.71 -26.83 -21.60
C SER A 216 34.78 -26.37 -23.06
N THR A 217 33.72 -26.59 -23.84
CA THR A 217 33.59 -26.08 -25.22
C THR A 217 32.23 -25.40 -25.38
N TYR A 218 32.24 -24.14 -25.79
CA TYR A 218 31.04 -23.43 -26.21
C TYR A 218 30.78 -23.70 -27.69
N ARG A 219 29.52 -23.97 -28.07
CA ARG A 219 29.10 -24.06 -29.47
C ARG A 219 27.67 -23.59 -29.60
N GLU A 220 27.45 -22.70 -30.56
CA GLU A 220 26.13 -22.25 -30.99
C GLU A 220 25.83 -22.74 -32.41
N THR A 221 24.55 -22.79 -32.75
CA THR A 221 24.08 -23.13 -34.11
C THR A 221 23.09 -22.08 -34.57
N ASN A 222 23.21 -21.68 -35.83
CA ASN A 222 22.30 -20.71 -36.44
C ASN A 222 20.93 -21.36 -36.65
N GLY A 223 19.88 -20.65 -36.23
CA GLY A 223 18.50 -21.02 -36.51
C GLY A 223 18.01 -20.35 -37.79
N LYS A 224 16.76 -19.86 -37.76
CA LYS A 224 16.22 -19.02 -38.85
C LYS A 224 17.01 -17.72 -39.04
N GLU A 225 17.54 -17.19 -37.94
CA GLU A 225 18.40 -16.00 -37.90
C GLU A 225 19.84 -16.39 -37.55
N THR A 226 20.80 -15.57 -38.01
CA THR A 226 22.24 -15.79 -37.77
C THR A 226 22.71 -15.08 -36.50
N TRP A 227 23.48 -15.78 -35.67
CA TRP A 227 24.22 -15.14 -34.58
C TRP A 227 25.26 -14.17 -35.13
N ARG A 228 25.42 -13.03 -34.46
CA ARG A 228 26.39 -11.98 -34.82
C ARG A 228 26.98 -11.40 -33.54
N ASN A 229 28.28 -11.12 -33.59
CA ASN A 229 28.94 -10.38 -32.52
C ASN A 229 28.39 -8.95 -32.45
N SER A 230 28.30 -8.44 -31.24
CA SER A 230 27.98 -7.03 -30.97
C SER A 230 29.23 -6.17 -31.10
N ASP A 231 29.08 -4.93 -31.58
CA ASP A 231 30.17 -3.94 -31.57
C ASP A 231 30.43 -3.35 -30.17
N SER A 232 29.51 -3.57 -29.23
CA SER A 232 29.65 -3.15 -27.83
C SER A 232 30.41 -4.20 -27.02
N ALA A 233 31.37 -3.75 -26.21
CA ALA A 233 32.10 -4.63 -25.29
C ALA A 233 31.15 -5.27 -24.27
N GLY A 234 31.24 -6.60 -24.14
CA GLY A 234 30.53 -7.39 -23.15
C GLY A 234 31.44 -7.88 -22.02
N PHE A 235 30.90 -8.77 -21.19
CA PHE A 235 31.71 -9.56 -20.25
C PHE A 235 32.59 -10.53 -21.05
N ALA A 236 33.89 -10.54 -20.76
CA ALA A 236 34.82 -11.55 -21.25
C ALA A 236 35.73 -11.98 -20.09
N ASN A 237 35.84 -13.29 -19.88
CA ASN A 237 36.80 -13.87 -18.96
C ASN A 237 38.17 -13.90 -19.64
N LEU A 238 39.01 -12.89 -19.37
CA LEU A 238 40.31 -12.69 -20.03
C LEU A 238 41.38 -13.76 -19.73
N ARG A 239 41.03 -14.90 -19.09
CA ARG A 239 41.94 -16.03 -18.81
C ARG A 239 41.24 -17.39 -18.74
#